data_AF-A0A5J4Z735-F1
#
_entry.id   AF-A0A5J4Z735-F1
#
_cell.length_a   1.000
_cell.length_b   1.000
_cell.length_c   1.000
_cell.angle_alpha   90.00
_cell.angle_beta   90.00
_cell.angle_gamma   90.00
#
_symmetry.space_group_name_H-M   'P 1'
#
loop_
_entity.id
_entity.type
_entity.pdbx_description
1 polymer ?
#
loop_
_entity_poly.entity_id
_entity_poly.type
_entity_poly.pdbx_seq_one_letter_code
_entity_poly.pdbx_strand_id
1 'polypeptide(L)'
;MSGLDEDRERRRLAWSATQAHILTGGGRLSRYYTRERFRVDELPHYYLLRDGAIHDVISAWLHDEQRMKKTSVQTKHVLNGAWRRTEFRGGDYVDTDTDVFNVQAGHLFVDLRFPADRASFGTHAKRLEDLSARELRILARQHCFAGYGIFTRQDTSGRKEAMNVCTRHHAIDWNYHPQFPRQLPNKWRFVLGPDHGVQETQSANDVCGVPGATFLSFEEYSVINDFLGRPLYFESWSRYPRDSNGARVLALRRIRRTQGGSDAAAYLCISGVHFAYAIDERSYSRLAVKGAVAGGCANLVDAAYRDDDIQLMRDLLRIEGSYGRVDKDWTILKSTYPWREGEKLLCRDRDQIALVMGDLSTPPTNQPCLVWNDVKWAVLENTFPEAELVTLFAMFTNQARL
;
A
#
# COMPACT_ATOMS: atom_id res chain seq x y z
N MET A 1 -16.51 -17.14 28.56
CA MET A 1 -15.38 -16.22 28.38
C MET A 1 -15.17 -15.48 29.69
N SER A 2 -13.94 -15.29 30.15
CA SER A 2 -13.64 -14.43 31.31
C SER A 2 -13.84 -12.95 30.94
N GLY A 3 -14.17 -12.08 31.88
CA GLY A 3 -14.35 -10.64 31.60
C GLY A 3 -13.14 -9.96 30.93
N LEU A 4 -11.91 -10.44 31.19
CA LEU A 4 -10.69 -9.97 30.52
C LEU A 4 -10.70 -10.16 28.99
N ASP A 5 -11.41 -11.17 28.49
CA ASP A 5 -11.50 -11.48 27.06
C ASP A 5 -12.48 -10.53 26.35
N GLU A 6 -13.57 -10.17 27.04
CA GLU A 6 -14.56 -9.19 26.55
C GLU A 6 -13.97 -7.79 26.43
N ASP A 7 -13.16 -7.35 27.40
CA ASP A 7 -12.49 -6.05 27.34
C ASP A 7 -11.45 -5.99 26.21
N ARG A 8 -10.74 -7.10 25.97
CA ARG A 8 -9.79 -7.20 24.86
C ARG A 8 -10.50 -7.15 23.51
N GLU A 9 -11.59 -7.89 23.36
CA GLU A 9 -12.41 -7.84 22.15
C GLU A 9 -12.99 -6.44 21.92
N ARG A 10 -13.51 -5.79 22.97
CA ARG A 10 -14.05 -4.43 22.89
C ARG A 10 -13.00 -3.43 22.39
N ARG A 11 -11.77 -3.50 22.92
CA ARG A 11 -10.66 -2.65 22.46
C ARG A 11 -10.32 -2.88 20.99
N ARG A 12 -10.20 -4.14 20.56
CA ARG A 12 -9.95 -4.48 19.15
C ARG A 12 -11.04 -3.97 18.23
N LEU A 13 -12.31 -4.16 18.60
CA LEU A 13 -13.44 -3.69 17.80
C LEU A 13 -13.50 -2.16 17.72
N ALA A 14 -13.00 -1.45 18.73
CA ALA A 14 -12.91 0.01 18.75
C ALA A 14 -11.77 0.57 17.87
N TRP A 15 -10.75 -0.24 17.52
CA TRP A 15 -9.58 0.23 16.76
C TRP A 15 -9.93 0.90 15.41
N SER A 16 -10.94 0.41 14.68
CA SER A 16 -11.35 1.06 13.43
C SER A 16 -11.96 2.45 13.63
N ALA A 17 -12.58 2.70 14.79
CA ALA A 17 -13.02 4.05 15.15
C ALA A 17 -11.80 4.97 15.36
N THR A 18 -10.71 4.43 15.89
CA THR A 18 -9.41 5.13 16.01
C THR A 18 -8.82 5.48 14.65
N GLN A 19 -8.80 4.55 13.68
CA GLN A 19 -8.33 4.86 12.31
C GLN A 19 -9.19 5.91 11.60
N ALA A 20 -10.52 5.85 11.78
CA ALA A 20 -11.39 6.91 11.29
C ALA A 20 -11.09 8.24 12.00
N HIS A 21 -10.80 8.20 13.30
CA HIS A 21 -10.43 9.37 14.08
C HIS A 21 -9.10 9.99 13.65
N ILE A 22 -8.11 9.16 13.34
CA ILE A 22 -6.79 9.54 12.80
C ILE A 22 -6.94 10.36 11.52
N LEU A 23 -7.78 9.90 10.58
CA LEU A 23 -7.91 10.54 9.26
C LEU A 23 -8.94 11.68 9.22
N THR A 24 -9.91 11.67 10.13
CA THR A 24 -11.04 12.60 10.09
C THR A 24 -11.28 13.37 11.38
N GLY A 25 -10.46 13.19 12.43
CA GLY A 25 -10.70 13.71 13.78
C GLY A 25 -12.09 13.35 14.32
N GLY A 26 -12.58 12.15 13.97
CA GLY A 26 -13.95 11.72 14.28
C GLY A 26 -14.99 12.47 13.46
N GLY A 27 -14.72 12.67 12.16
CA GLY A 27 -15.52 13.47 11.24
C GLY A 27 -15.34 14.98 11.38
N ARG A 28 -14.71 15.47 12.46
CA ARG A 28 -14.49 16.91 12.70
C ARG A 28 -13.60 17.55 11.65
N LEU A 29 -12.65 16.80 11.11
CA LEU A 29 -11.73 17.28 10.09
C LEU A 29 -12.36 17.33 8.71
N SER A 30 -13.44 16.59 8.45
CA SER A 30 -14.15 16.61 7.17
C SER A 30 -14.59 18.02 6.77
N ARG A 31 -14.87 18.90 7.75
CA ARG A 31 -15.20 20.32 7.49
C ARG A 31 -14.07 21.14 6.87
N TYR A 32 -12.81 20.69 6.99
CA TYR A 32 -11.64 21.35 6.40
C TYR A 32 -11.33 20.83 4.99
N TYR A 33 -11.98 19.74 4.58
CA TYR A 33 -11.89 19.19 3.23
C TYR A 33 -13.03 19.76 2.39
N THR A 34 -12.86 20.99 1.91
CA THR A 34 -13.80 21.59 0.97
C THR A 34 -13.39 21.23 -0.46
N ARG A 35 -14.36 21.12 -1.39
CA ARG A 35 -14.09 20.73 -2.78
C ARG A 35 -13.17 21.70 -3.51
N GLU A 36 -13.01 22.93 -3.02
CA GLU A 36 -12.09 23.90 -3.60
C GLU A 36 -10.62 23.61 -3.27
N ARG A 37 -10.33 22.69 -2.32
CA ARG A 37 -8.96 22.41 -1.85
C ARG A 37 -8.27 21.24 -2.58
N PHE A 38 -8.99 20.50 -3.42
CA PHE A 38 -8.43 19.40 -4.19
C PHE A 38 -9.24 19.18 -5.47
N ARG A 39 -8.60 18.59 -6.48
CA ARG A 39 -9.27 18.19 -7.72
C ARG A 39 -9.92 16.84 -7.54
N VAL A 40 -11.04 16.60 -8.23
CA VAL A 40 -11.76 15.32 -8.15
C VAL A 40 -10.88 14.14 -8.58
N ASP A 41 -9.95 14.37 -9.51
CA ASP A 41 -9.00 13.36 -9.96
C ASP A 41 -7.85 13.10 -8.98
N GLU A 42 -7.75 13.85 -7.87
CA GLU A 42 -6.85 13.56 -6.75
C GLU A 42 -7.47 12.59 -5.73
N LEU A 43 -8.73 12.16 -5.92
CA LEU A 43 -9.37 11.20 -5.03
C LEU A 43 -8.72 9.81 -5.17
N PRO A 44 -8.56 9.05 -4.07
CA PRO A 44 -7.83 7.79 -4.08
C PRO A 44 -8.38 6.77 -5.09
N HIS A 45 -9.71 6.70 -5.23
CA HIS A 45 -10.39 5.72 -6.08
C HIS A 45 -10.86 6.29 -7.42
N TYR A 46 -10.46 7.51 -7.78
CA TYR A 46 -10.97 8.17 -8.98
C TYR A 46 -10.82 7.31 -10.25
N TYR A 47 -9.63 6.76 -10.48
CA TYR A 47 -9.36 5.92 -11.64
C TYR A 47 -9.86 4.48 -11.50
N LEU A 48 -10.06 4.01 -10.27
CA LEU A 48 -10.67 2.70 -10.02
C LEU A 48 -12.15 2.70 -10.43
N LEU A 49 -12.86 3.81 -10.18
CA LEU A 49 -14.28 3.99 -10.53
C LEU A 49 -14.53 4.19 -12.04
N ARG A 50 -13.50 4.44 -12.84
CA ARG A 50 -13.58 4.63 -14.29
C ARG A 50 -13.16 3.37 -15.03
N ASP A 51 -13.88 2.28 -14.78
CA ASP A 51 -13.73 0.97 -15.42
C ASP A 51 -12.34 0.31 -15.27
N GLY A 52 -11.62 0.61 -14.18
CA GLY A 52 -10.33 -0.02 -13.90
C GLY A 52 -9.17 0.48 -14.77
N ALA A 53 -9.34 1.61 -15.45
CA ALA A 53 -8.31 2.27 -16.27
C ALA A 53 -7.15 2.85 -15.45
N ILE A 54 -7.07 2.61 -14.14
CA ILE A 54 -6.01 3.11 -13.26
C ILE A 54 -4.63 2.80 -13.82
N HIS A 55 -4.43 1.60 -14.39
CA HIS A 55 -3.14 1.28 -14.96
C HIS A 55 -2.88 1.96 -16.29
N ASP A 56 -3.88 2.12 -17.16
CA ASP A 56 -3.69 2.76 -18.46
C ASP A 56 -3.37 4.24 -18.30
N VAL A 57 -4.09 4.90 -17.39
CA VAL A 57 -3.83 6.30 -17.03
C VAL A 57 -2.42 6.45 -16.45
N ILE A 58 -2.05 5.58 -15.53
CA ILE A 58 -0.76 5.70 -14.86
C ILE A 58 0.38 5.31 -15.79
N SER A 59 0.20 4.32 -16.65
CA SER A 59 1.18 3.99 -17.70
C SER A 59 1.38 5.16 -18.64
N ALA A 60 0.29 5.82 -19.06
CA ALA A 60 0.38 7.04 -19.86
C ALA A 60 1.16 8.14 -19.14
N TRP A 61 0.93 8.35 -17.84
CA TRP A 61 1.71 9.30 -17.05
C TRP A 61 3.18 8.93 -16.93
N LEU A 62 3.48 7.66 -16.68
CA LEU A 62 4.86 7.15 -16.62
C LEU A 62 5.59 7.41 -17.94
N HIS A 63 4.92 7.19 -19.07
CA HIS A 63 5.45 7.48 -20.40
C HIS A 63 5.62 8.98 -20.65
N ASP A 64 4.64 9.80 -20.29
CA ASP A 64 4.71 11.25 -20.43
C ASP A 64 5.85 11.85 -19.59
N GLU A 65 6.06 11.35 -18.38
CA GLU A 65 7.17 11.80 -17.53
C GLU A 65 8.54 11.41 -18.08
N GLN A 66 8.69 10.19 -18.62
CA GLN A 66 9.91 9.80 -19.34
C GLN A 66 10.21 10.74 -20.51
N ARG A 67 9.16 11.23 -21.18
CA ARG A 67 9.27 12.20 -22.27
C ARG A 67 9.57 13.61 -21.77
N MET A 68 9.06 14.01 -20.60
CA MET A 68 9.18 15.37 -20.08
C MET A 68 10.59 15.76 -19.57
N LYS A 69 11.50 14.79 -19.34
CA LYS A 69 12.98 14.91 -19.12
C LYS A 69 13.55 16.01 -18.18
N LYS A 70 12.81 17.00 -17.69
CA LYS A 70 13.42 18.24 -17.15
C LYS A 70 13.06 18.62 -15.72
N THR A 71 12.04 18.05 -15.07
CA THR A 71 11.66 18.50 -13.70
C THR A 71 11.14 17.44 -12.72
N SER A 72 10.65 16.27 -13.15
CA SER A 72 10.04 15.29 -12.22
C SER A 72 10.89 14.06 -11.86
N VAL A 73 12.07 13.89 -12.49
CA VAL A 73 12.85 12.64 -12.36
C VAL A 73 13.52 12.47 -10.98
N GLN A 74 13.87 13.56 -10.29
CA GLN A 74 14.62 13.45 -9.03
C GLN A 74 13.77 13.04 -7.82
N THR A 75 12.50 13.42 -7.74
CA THR A 75 11.69 13.18 -6.53
C THR A 75 11.20 11.74 -6.38
N LYS A 76 11.16 10.96 -7.46
CA LYS A 76 10.58 9.61 -7.48
C LYS A 76 11.37 8.58 -6.68
N HIS A 77 12.71 8.65 -6.77
CA HIS A 77 13.58 7.69 -6.11
C HIS A 77 13.72 7.96 -4.60
N VAL A 78 13.34 9.15 -4.16
CA VAL A 78 13.57 9.62 -2.80
C VAL A 78 12.86 8.75 -1.76
N LEU A 79 11.64 8.30 -2.09
CA LEU A 79 10.82 7.48 -1.19
C LEU A 79 10.84 5.99 -1.56
N ASN A 80 11.72 5.57 -2.46
CA ASN A 80 11.97 4.15 -2.69
C ASN A 80 12.47 3.53 -1.39
N GLY A 81 11.90 2.42 -0.97
CA GLY A 81 12.30 1.79 0.28
C GLY A 81 11.28 0.85 0.88
N ALA A 82 11.73 0.18 1.93
CA ALA A 82 10.85 -0.39 2.93
C ALA A 82 10.87 0.50 4.17
N TRP A 83 9.69 0.93 4.61
CA TRP A 83 9.50 1.93 5.64
C TRP A 83 8.63 1.38 6.77
N ARG A 84 8.99 1.75 7.99
CA ARG A 84 8.14 1.62 9.18
C ARG A 84 7.69 3.01 9.59
N ARG A 85 6.44 3.13 10.02
CA ARG A 85 5.97 4.36 10.65
C ARG A 85 6.41 4.36 12.10
N THR A 86 7.18 5.37 12.51
CA THR A 86 7.64 5.54 13.89
C THR A 86 6.75 6.44 14.70
N GLU A 87 6.00 7.33 14.05
CA GLU A 87 5.09 8.25 14.71
C GLU A 87 3.92 8.58 13.80
N PHE A 88 2.74 8.76 14.41
CA PHE A 88 1.60 9.38 13.77
C PHE A 88 0.93 10.33 14.76
N ARG A 89 0.57 11.52 14.27
CA ARG A 89 -0.24 12.49 15.01
C ARG A 89 -1.36 13.02 14.12
N GLY A 90 -2.59 13.06 14.65
CA GLY A 90 -3.75 13.63 13.97
C GLY A 90 -4.62 14.40 14.96
N GLY A 91 -4.72 15.72 14.81
CA GLY A 91 -5.30 16.57 15.85
C GLY A 91 -4.57 16.38 17.19
N ASP A 92 -5.32 16.03 18.25
CA ASP A 92 -4.79 15.77 19.60
C ASP A 92 -4.46 14.28 19.83
N TYR A 93 -4.60 13.44 18.81
CA TYR A 93 -4.38 12.00 18.91
C TYR A 93 -2.97 11.61 18.45
N VAL A 94 -2.32 10.72 19.21
CA VAL A 94 -1.03 10.09 18.87
C VAL A 94 -1.25 8.59 18.73
N ASP A 95 -0.89 8.02 17.58
CA ASP A 95 -0.99 6.58 17.34
C ASP A 95 0.16 5.88 18.07
N THR A 96 -0.19 4.94 18.93
CA THR A 96 0.76 4.14 19.71
C THR A 96 0.46 2.65 19.62
N ASP A 97 -0.59 2.28 18.89
CA ASP A 97 -1.17 0.94 18.87
C ASP A 97 -1.33 0.39 17.44
N THR A 98 -0.62 0.97 16.47
CA THR A 98 -0.64 0.51 15.08
C THR A 98 0.76 0.24 14.54
N ASP A 99 1.02 -1.01 14.16
CA ASP A 99 2.18 -1.38 13.35
C ASP A 99 1.91 -1.05 11.88
N VAL A 100 2.78 -0.26 11.25
CA VAL A 100 2.66 0.10 9.82
C VAL A 100 3.89 -0.27 9.04
N PHE A 101 3.66 -0.90 7.89
CA PHE A 101 4.66 -1.30 6.92
C PHE A 101 4.31 -0.69 5.57
N ASN A 102 5.28 -0.01 4.96
CA ASN A 102 5.12 0.53 3.62
C ASN A 102 6.31 0.10 2.77
N VAL A 103 6.07 -0.59 1.65
CA VAL A 103 7.12 -0.88 0.67
C VAL A 103 6.75 -0.14 -0.61
N GLN A 104 7.69 0.68 -1.09
CA GLN A 104 7.46 1.61 -2.18
C GLN A 104 8.59 1.54 -3.21
N ALA A 105 8.20 1.51 -4.49
CA ALA A 105 9.06 1.47 -5.66
C ALA A 105 8.57 2.54 -6.64
N GLY A 106 9.30 3.65 -6.74
CA GLY A 106 8.96 4.84 -7.50
C GLY A 106 7.53 5.26 -7.24
N HIS A 107 6.63 4.81 -8.10
CA HIS A 107 5.20 5.11 -8.05
C HIS A 107 4.41 4.01 -7.34
N LEU A 108 4.74 2.73 -7.50
CA LEU A 108 3.97 1.68 -6.84
C LEU A 108 4.27 1.65 -5.33
N PHE A 109 3.23 1.51 -4.51
CA PHE A 109 3.37 1.26 -3.08
C PHE A 109 2.40 0.18 -2.59
N VAL A 110 2.77 -0.47 -1.49
CA VAL A 110 1.90 -1.33 -0.68
C VAL A 110 2.03 -0.89 0.77
N ASP A 111 0.91 -0.54 1.40
CA ASP A 111 0.81 -0.05 2.78
C ASP A 111 -0.08 -0.99 3.60
N LEU A 112 0.45 -1.44 4.73
CA LEU A 112 -0.20 -2.39 5.63
C LEU A 112 -0.23 -1.81 7.03
N ARG A 113 -1.38 -1.88 7.70
CA ARG A 113 -1.60 -1.36 9.05
C ARG A 113 -2.29 -2.41 9.90
N PHE A 114 -1.71 -2.69 11.05
CA PHE A 114 -2.18 -3.73 11.96
C PHE A 114 -2.31 -3.16 13.37
N PRO A 115 -3.39 -3.48 14.11
CA PRO A 115 -3.42 -3.24 15.54
C PRO A 115 -2.27 -3.98 16.23
N ALA A 116 -1.58 -3.30 17.13
CA ALA A 116 -0.50 -3.89 17.94
C ALA A 116 -1.00 -5.08 18.77
N ASP A 117 -2.27 -5.07 19.18
CA ASP A 117 -2.91 -6.12 19.99
C ASP A 117 -3.74 -7.13 19.17
N ARG A 118 -3.57 -7.16 17.83
CA ARG A 118 -4.39 -7.99 16.91
C ARG A 118 -4.46 -9.47 17.33
N ALA A 119 -5.54 -10.13 16.95
CA ALA A 119 -5.72 -11.56 17.23
C ALA A 119 -4.85 -12.42 16.31
N SER A 120 -4.29 -13.52 16.85
CA SER A 120 -3.62 -14.56 16.07
C SER A 120 -4.58 -15.66 15.58
N PHE A 121 -5.81 -15.70 16.12
CA PHE A 121 -6.83 -16.73 15.85
C PHE A 121 -6.36 -18.18 16.04
N GLY A 122 -5.30 -18.40 16.82
CA GLY A 122 -4.82 -19.74 17.17
C GLY A 122 -4.42 -20.60 15.97
N THR A 123 -4.42 -21.92 16.16
CA THR A 123 -4.05 -22.89 15.11
C THR A 123 -5.23 -23.35 14.26
N HIS A 124 -6.48 -23.07 14.66
CA HIS A 124 -7.68 -23.49 13.93
C HIS A 124 -7.91 -22.67 12.66
N ALA A 125 -7.55 -21.38 12.68
CA ALA A 125 -7.71 -20.52 11.53
C ALA A 125 -6.66 -20.86 10.46
N LYS A 126 -7.10 -21.33 9.28
CA LYS A 126 -6.27 -21.53 8.08
C LYS A 126 -6.85 -20.84 6.85
N ARG A 127 -8.09 -20.37 6.93
CA ARG A 127 -8.83 -19.63 5.91
C ARG A 127 -10.01 -18.90 6.57
N LEU A 128 -10.67 -18.03 5.81
CA LEU A 128 -11.81 -17.24 6.29
C LEU A 128 -13.00 -18.10 6.73
N GLU A 129 -13.16 -19.29 6.15
CA GLU A 129 -14.22 -20.23 6.47
C GLU A 129 -14.10 -20.82 7.87
N ASP A 130 -12.87 -20.89 8.42
CA ASP A 130 -12.61 -21.45 9.74
C ASP A 130 -12.92 -20.43 10.87
N LEU A 131 -13.17 -19.16 10.52
CA LEU A 131 -13.47 -18.10 11.46
C LEU A 131 -14.97 -18.02 11.76
N SER A 132 -15.27 -17.81 13.04
CA SER A 132 -16.60 -17.39 13.49
C SER A 132 -16.92 -15.97 13.03
N ALA A 133 -18.21 -15.61 13.05
CA ALA A 133 -18.65 -14.26 12.73
C ALA A 133 -17.97 -13.19 13.62
N ARG A 134 -17.76 -13.47 14.92
CA ARG A 134 -17.04 -12.56 15.82
C ARG A 134 -15.58 -12.39 15.43
N GLU A 135 -14.89 -13.47 15.07
CA GLU A 135 -13.50 -13.41 14.63
C GLU A 135 -13.34 -12.66 13.30
N LEU A 136 -14.27 -12.81 12.35
CA LEU A 136 -14.30 -12.04 11.11
C LEU A 136 -14.42 -10.54 11.37
N ARG A 137 -15.23 -10.12 12.35
CA ARG A 137 -15.30 -8.70 12.76
C ARG A 137 -13.98 -8.18 13.30
N ILE A 138 -13.28 -8.98 14.10
CA ILE A 138 -11.95 -8.64 14.62
C ILE A 138 -10.94 -8.57 13.47
N LEU A 139 -10.97 -9.52 12.53
CA LEU A 139 -10.10 -9.52 11.35
C LEU A 139 -10.30 -8.27 10.49
N ALA A 140 -11.52 -7.73 10.43
CA ALA A 140 -11.80 -6.50 9.69
C ALA A 140 -11.11 -5.25 10.26
N ARG A 141 -10.54 -5.33 11.48
CA ARG A 141 -9.86 -4.22 12.20
C ARG A 141 -8.39 -4.11 11.82
N GLN A 142 -8.10 -4.16 10.53
CA GLN A 142 -6.78 -3.94 9.98
C GLN A 142 -6.92 -3.25 8.63
N HIS A 143 -5.81 -2.88 8.01
CA HIS A 143 -5.84 -2.17 6.74
C HIS A 143 -4.75 -2.66 5.81
N CYS A 144 -5.11 -2.91 4.56
CA CYS A 144 -4.17 -3.05 3.46
C CYS A 144 -4.64 -2.16 2.30
N PHE A 145 -3.74 -1.40 1.70
CA PHE A 145 -3.99 -0.74 0.44
C PHE A 145 -2.73 -0.67 -0.40
N ALA A 146 -2.92 -0.72 -1.72
CA ALA A 146 -1.85 -0.67 -2.70
C ALA A 146 -2.29 0.16 -3.89
N GLY A 147 -1.32 0.74 -4.57
CA GLY A 147 -1.60 1.59 -5.71
C GLY A 147 -0.40 2.44 -6.04
N TYR A 148 -0.64 3.67 -6.45
CA TYR A 148 0.36 4.50 -7.10
C TYR A 148 0.47 5.88 -6.46
N GLY A 149 1.69 6.35 -6.23
CA GLY A 149 2.02 7.70 -5.82
C GLY A 149 2.45 8.54 -7.01
N ILE A 150 1.86 9.74 -7.14
CA ILE A 150 2.29 10.76 -8.09
C ILE A 150 3.06 11.82 -7.33
N PHE A 151 4.32 12.02 -7.70
CA PHE A 151 5.20 13.01 -7.09
C PHE A 151 5.21 14.29 -7.91
N THR A 152 4.89 15.40 -7.26
CA THR A 152 4.88 16.73 -7.88
C THR A 152 5.63 17.72 -7.01
N ARG A 153 6.21 18.74 -7.64
CA ARG A 153 6.64 19.95 -6.93
C ARG A 153 5.52 20.98 -7.05
N GLN A 154 5.03 21.44 -5.91
CA GLN A 154 3.97 22.44 -5.87
C GLN A 154 4.52 23.75 -5.33
N ASP A 155 4.44 24.80 -6.17
CA ASP A 155 4.70 26.16 -5.73
C ASP A 155 3.59 26.58 -4.76
N THR A 156 3.99 27.06 -3.60
CA THR A 156 3.05 27.68 -2.65
C THR A 156 3.16 29.17 -2.77
N SER A 157 2.06 29.82 -3.16
CA SER A 157 1.97 31.27 -3.20
C SER A 157 2.41 31.85 -1.85
N GLY A 158 3.52 32.59 -1.85
CA GLY A 158 4.08 33.22 -0.64
C GLY A 158 5.18 32.43 0.08
N ARG A 159 5.54 31.21 -0.35
CA ARG A 159 6.78 30.54 0.10
C ARG A 159 7.86 30.67 -0.95
N LYS A 160 9.12 30.82 -0.49
CA LYS A 160 10.29 30.92 -1.37
C LYS A 160 10.66 29.58 -2.03
N GLU A 161 10.13 28.46 -1.52
CA GLU A 161 10.53 27.11 -1.94
C GLU A 161 9.31 26.26 -2.32
N ALA A 162 9.44 25.54 -3.45
CA ALA A 162 8.47 24.55 -3.88
C ALA A 162 8.44 23.37 -2.90
N MET A 163 7.24 22.87 -2.59
CA MET A 163 7.08 21.70 -1.71
C MET A 163 7.04 20.43 -2.54
N ASN A 164 7.68 19.36 -2.04
CA ASN A 164 7.49 18.03 -2.60
C ASN A 164 6.17 17.45 -2.08
N VAL A 165 5.30 17.05 -3.01
CA VAL A 165 3.95 16.56 -2.73
C VAL A 165 3.75 15.20 -3.39
N CYS A 166 3.13 14.28 -2.67
CA CYS A 166 2.69 12.99 -3.19
C CYS A 166 1.15 12.90 -3.13
N THR A 167 0.54 12.48 -4.22
CA THR A 167 -0.87 12.09 -4.29
C THR A 167 -0.95 10.58 -4.53
N ARG A 168 -1.57 9.83 -3.61
CA ARG A 168 -1.74 8.37 -3.71
C ARG A 168 -3.11 8.01 -4.30
N HIS A 169 -3.11 7.23 -5.37
CA HIS A 169 -4.27 6.58 -5.95
C HIS A 169 -4.28 5.10 -5.59
N HIS A 170 -5.39 4.61 -5.03
CA HIS A 170 -5.52 3.24 -4.57
C HIS A 170 -6.12 2.38 -5.67
N ALA A 171 -5.41 1.31 -6.01
CA ALA A 171 -5.91 0.25 -6.88
C ALA A 171 -6.50 -0.92 -6.08
N ILE A 172 -5.99 -1.13 -4.87
CA ILE A 172 -6.54 -2.02 -3.85
C ILE A 172 -6.68 -1.19 -2.58
N ASP A 173 -7.82 -1.26 -1.90
CA ASP A 173 -8.01 -0.62 -0.60
C ASP A 173 -9.03 -1.39 0.23
N TRP A 174 -8.62 -1.80 1.42
CA TRP A 174 -9.47 -2.44 2.42
C TRP A 174 -10.77 -1.67 2.63
N ASN A 175 -10.68 -0.33 2.66
CA ASN A 175 -11.83 0.52 2.93
C ASN A 175 -12.63 0.90 1.68
N TYR A 176 -12.23 0.44 0.50
CA TYR A 176 -12.97 0.73 -0.73
C TYR A 176 -14.21 -0.14 -0.87
N HIS A 177 -15.29 0.53 -1.24
CA HIS A 177 -16.52 -0.05 -1.75
C HIS A 177 -17.10 0.92 -2.79
N PRO A 178 -17.62 0.47 -3.95
CA PRO A 178 -18.09 1.37 -5.00
C PRO A 178 -19.27 2.26 -4.58
N GLN A 179 -20.10 1.80 -3.62
CA GLN A 179 -21.18 2.63 -3.05
C GLN A 179 -20.65 3.69 -2.07
N PHE A 180 -19.45 3.50 -1.53
CA PHE A 180 -18.86 4.36 -0.49
C PHE A 180 -17.40 4.67 -0.80
N PRO A 181 -17.08 5.28 -1.96
CA PRO A 181 -15.71 5.63 -2.26
C PRO A 181 -15.22 6.72 -1.29
N ARG A 182 -13.93 6.68 -0.96
CA ARG A 182 -13.28 7.77 -0.20
C ARG A 182 -13.52 9.12 -0.89
N GLN A 183 -13.95 10.08 -0.09
CA GLN A 183 -14.26 11.44 -0.53
C GLN A 183 -13.13 12.44 -0.26
N LEU A 184 -12.02 11.98 0.31
CA LEU A 184 -10.87 12.81 0.65
C LEU A 184 -9.64 12.35 -0.15
N PRO A 185 -8.84 13.28 -0.70
CA PRO A 185 -7.61 12.94 -1.38
C PRO A 185 -6.60 12.34 -0.40
N ASN A 186 -5.81 11.39 -0.86
CA ASN A 186 -4.63 10.92 -0.13
C ASN A 186 -3.41 11.71 -0.63
N LYS A 187 -3.36 13.00 -0.24
CA LYS A 187 -2.37 13.97 -0.70
C LYS A 187 -1.62 14.57 0.48
N TRP A 188 -0.30 14.51 0.42
CA TRP A 188 0.58 14.94 1.50
C TRP A 188 1.85 15.55 0.94
N ARG A 189 2.45 16.48 1.70
CA ARG A 189 3.81 16.96 1.45
C ARG A 189 4.78 16.16 2.30
N PHE A 190 6.03 16.07 1.87
CA PHE A 190 7.06 15.40 2.64
C PHE A 190 8.34 16.21 2.76
N VAL A 191 9.04 15.97 3.86
CA VAL A 191 10.35 16.53 4.17
C VAL A 191 11.26 15.35 4.46
N LEU A 192 12.44 15.35 3.84
CA LEU A 192 13.43 14.30 4.09
C LEU A 192 14.17 14.64 5.37
N GLY A 193 14.33 13.66 6.24
CA GLY A 193 15.09 13.87 7.46
C GLY A 193 16.55 14.20 7.11
N PRO A 194 17.23 15.07 7.87
CA PRO A 194 18.67 15.19 7.76
C PRO A 194 19.27 13.81 8.01
N ASP A 195 20.16 13.35 7.14
CA ASP A 195 21.05 12.26 7.49
C ASP A 195 21.69 12.63 8.82
N HIS A 196 21.69 11.72 9.81
CA HIS A 196 22.26 11.92 11.14
C HIS A 196 23.80 12.22 11.14
N GLY A 197 24.36 12.72 10.04
CA GLY A 197 25.74 13.16 9.90
C GLY A 197 26.01 14.18 8.77
N VAL A 198 25.03 14.68 8.02
CA VAL A 198 25.28 15.74 7.02
C VAL A 198 24.98 17.08 7.66
N GLN A 199 26.04 17.85 7.95
CA GLN A 199 25.92 19.23 8.40
C GLN A 199 25.06 20.04 7.42
N GLU A 200 24.17 20.85 7.99
CA GLU A 200 23.13 21.71 7.39
C GLU A 200 23.62 22.70 6.31
N THR A 201 24.89 22.63 5.90
CA THR A 201 25.56 23.59 5.02
C THR A 201 25.50 23.23 3.53
N GLN A 202 24.98 22.08 3.15
CA GLN A 202 24.69 21.76 1.74
C GLN A 202 23.19 21.74 1.52
N SER A 203 22.72 22.58 0.59
CA SER A 203 21.30 22.72 0.31
C SER A 203 20.69 21.35 -0.01
N ALA A 204 19.55 21.01 0.59
CA ALA A 204 18.84 19.75 0.31
C ALA A 204 18.50 19.57 -1.19
N ASN A 205 18.58 20.65 -1.98
CA ASN A 205 18.45 20.64 -3.43
C ASN A 205 19.64 19.99 -4.15
N ASP A 206 20.85 19.98 -3.58
CA ASP A 206 22.02 19.32 -4.19
C ASP A 206 22.02 17.80 -3.94
N VAL A 207 21.44 17.35 -2.82
CA VAL A 207 21.46 15.93 -2.42
C VAL A 207 20.42 15.09 -3.17
N CYS A 208 19.27 15.68 -3.54
CA CYS A 208 18.22 15.00 -4.30
C CYS A 208 18.64 14.58 -5.73
N GLY A 209 19.86 14.93 -6.15
CA GLY A 209 20.43 14.57 -7.45
C GLY A 209 21.63 13.65 -7.41
N VAL A 210 22.14 13.29 -6.23
CA VAL A 210 23.32 12.42 -6.12
C VAL A 210 22.86 10.97 -6.10
N PRO A 211 23.19 10.15 -7.12
CA PRO A 211 23.01 8.71 -7.04
C PRO A 211 23.74 8.20 -5.79
N GLY A 212 22.99 7.68 -4.81
CA GLY A 212 23.53 7.16 -3.56
C GLY A 212 23.29 8.01 -2.31
N ALA A 213 22.53 9.11 -2.36
CA ALA A 213 22.04 9.75 -1.14
C ALA A 213 21.06 8.81 -0.41
N THR A 214 21.33 8.49 0.86
CA THR A 214 20.61 7.46 1.62
C THR A 214 19.78 8.07 2.75
N PHE A 215 18.57 8.52 2.46
CA PHE A 215 17.68 9.02 3.51
C PHE A 215 17.25 7.88 4.45
N LEU A 216 17.56 8.01 5.73
CA LEU A 216 17.18 7.04 6.75
C LEU A 216 15.75 7.27 7.28
N SER A 217 15.21 8.47 7.10
CA SER A 217 13.87 8.84 7.54
C SER A 217 13.27 9.93 6.66
N PHE A 218 11.95 10.04 6.70
CA PHE A 218 11.22 11.19 6.17
C PHE A 218 9.99 11.47 7.01
N GLU A 219 9.49 12.68 6.86
CA GLU A 219 8.29 13.17 7.52
C GLU A 219 7.21 13.44 6.47
N GLU A 220 6.01 12.94 6.72
CA GLU A 220 4.82 13.17 5.94
C GLU A 220 3.92 14.17 6.68
N TYR A 221 3.39 15.14 5.94
CA TYR A 221 2.46 16.13 6.47
C TYR A 221 1.25 16.24 5.55
N SER A 222 0.05 16.31 6.12
CA SER A 222 -1.13 16.68 5.35
C SER A 222 -0.91 18.01 4.61
N VAL A 223 -1.35 18.09 3.36
CA VAL A 223 -1.40 19.38 2.63
C VAL A 223 -2.50 20.28 3.15
N ILE A 224 -3.45 19.73 3.90
CA ILE A 224 -4.54 20.47 4.50
C ILE A 224 -4.16 20.85 5.92
N ASN A 225 -4.41 22.11 6.26
CA ASN A 225 -4.19 22.64 7.60
C ASN A 225 -5.53 22.85 8.34
N ASP A 226 -5.45 22.79 9.68
CA ASP A 226 -6.51 23.21 10.59
C ASP A 226 -6.67 24.74 10.62
N PHE A 227 -7.57 25.23 11.47
CA PHE A 227 -7.84 26.67 11.63
C PHE A 227 -6.68 27.45 12.27
N LEU A 228 -5.69 26.77 12.85
CA LEU A 228 -4.46 27.35 13.39
C LEU A 228 -3.30 27.27 12.39
N GLY A 229 -3.55 26.81 11.16
CA GLY A 229 -2.53 26.66 10.13
C GLY A 229 -1.61 25.46 10.33
N ARG A 230 -1.94 24.53 11.24
CA ARG A 230 -1.16 23.31 11.48
C ARG A 230 -1.62 22.18 10.54
N PRO A 231 -0.73 21.32 10.03
CA PRO A 231 -1.12 20.15 9.25
C PRO A 231 -2.14 19.29 10.00
N LEU A 232 -3.18 18.82 9.30
CA LEU A 232 -4.22 17.99 9.91
C LEU A 232 -3.69 16.68 10.51
N TYR A 233 -2.69 16.12 9.88
CA TYR A 233 -1.92 15.00 10.41
C TYR A 233 -0.44 15.11 10.03
N PHE A 234 0.35 14.36 10.77
CA PHE A 234 1.79 14.18 10.60
C PHE A 234 2.14 12.71 10.78
N GLU A 235 3.04 12.19 9.95
CA GLU A 235 3.65 10.87 10.15
C GLU A 235 5.18 10.98 10.05
N SER A 236 5.89 10.25 10.91
CA SER A 236 7.33 10.06 10.80
C SER A 236 7.62 8.63 10.36
N TRP A 237 8.52 8.51 9.39
CA TRP A 237 8.88 7.24 8.77
C TRP A 237 10.37 6.98 8.91
N SER A 238 10.71 5.74 9.24
CA SER A 238 12.08 5.26 9.28
C SER A 238 12.27 4.10 8.32
N ARG A 239 13.43 4.06 7.68
CA ARG A 239 13.79 3.00 6.75
C ARG A 239 14.07 1.69 7.48
N TYR A 240 13.65 0.57 6.90
CA TYR A 240 14.03 -0.76 7.37
C TYR A 240 15.50 -1.07 7.00
N PRO A 241 16.26 -1.74 7.89
CA PRO A 241 17.61 -2.19 7.54
C PRO A 241 17.60 -3.13 6.33
N ARG A 242 18.68 -3.09 5.53
CA ARG A 242 18.90 -3.99 4.37
C ARG A 242 17.89 -3.84 3.21
N ASP A 243 17.17 -2.74 3.13
CA ASP A 243 16.31 -2.41 1.98
C ASP A 243 17.10 -1.81 0.79
N SER A 244 18.42 -1.92 0.79
CA SER A 244 19.35 -1.34 -0.19
C SER A 244 19.30 0.19 -0.31
N ASN A 245 18.81 0.89 0.73
CA ASN A 245 18.58 2.34 0.68
C ASN A 245 17.66 2.75 -0.47
N GLY A 246 16.73 1.88 -0.86
CA GLY A 246 15.82 2.11 -1.99
C GLY A 246 16.47 1.98 -3.37
N ALA A 247 17.74 1.58 -3.45
CA ALA A 247 18.46 1.46 -4.72
C ALA A 247 18.04 0.23 -5.55
N ARG A 248 17.53 -0.82 -4.90
CA ARG A 248 17.00 -2.03 -5.54
C ARG A 248 15.52 -2.14 -5.27
N VAL A 249 14.71 -1.88 -6.29
CA VAL A 249 13.27 -2.00 -6.23
C VAL A 249 12.72 -2.77 -7.43
N LEU A 250 11.66 -3.54 -7.19
CA LEU A 250 10.89 -4.22 -8.22
C LEU A 250 9.40 -4.03 -7.90
N ALA A 251 8.65 -3.53 -8.87
CA ALA A 251 7.22 -3.35 -8.79
C ALA A 251 6.55 -4.25 -9.83
N LEU A 252 5.69 -5.15 -9.39
CA LEU A 252 4.95 -6.07 -10.24
C LEU A 252 3.44 -5.86 -10.08
N ARG A 253 2.72 -6.03 -11.19
CA ARG A 253 1.25 -6.07 -11.21
C ARG A 253 0.78 -7.32 -11.93
N ARG A 254 -0.19 -8.04 -11.37
CA ARG A 254 -0.85 -9.14 -12.07
C ARG A 254 -1.61 -8.63 -13.29
N ILE A 255 -1.33 -9.21 -14.45
CA ILE A 255 -2.06 -8.97 -15.69
C ILE A 255 -3.31 -9.87 -15.70
N ARG A 256 -4.46 -9.30 -16.09
CA ARG A 256 -5.74 -10.01 -16.19
C ARG A 256 -5.59 -11.22 -17.12
N ARG A 257 -6.09 -12.39 -16.71
CA ARG A 257 -6.21 -13.55 -17.61
C ARG A 257 -7.27 -13.23 -18.66
N THR A 258 -6.91 -13.32 -19.94
CA THR A 258 -7.83 -13.06 -21.06
C THR A 258 -8.93 -14.12 -21.21
N GLN A 259 -8.84 -15.26 -20.53
CA GLN A 259 -9.86 -16.31 -20.54
C GLN A 259 -10.12 -16.90 -19.14
N GLY A 260 -11.36 -16.72 -18.64
CA GLY A 260 -11.95 -17.48 -17.54
C GLY A 260 -11.33 -17.36 -16.14
N GLY A 261 -10.24 -16.61 -15.97
CA GLY A 261 -9.59 -16.39 -14.67
C GLY A 261 -10.24 -15.27 -13.86
N SER A 262 -10.14 -15.37 -12.54
CA SER A 262 -10.49 -14.29 -11.61
C SER A 262 -9.73 -13.01 -11.96
N ASP A 263 -10.45 -11.90 -12.08
CA ASP A 263 -9.93 -10.59 -12.47
C ASP A 263 -9.34 -9.80 -11.29
N ALA A 264 -8.90 -10.52 -10.28
CA ALA A 264 -8.49 -9.95 -9.02
C ALA A 264 -7.25 -9.04 -9.22
N ALA A 265 -7.29 -7.82 -8.69
CA ALA A 265 -6.12 -6.94 -8.72
C ALA A 265 -5.04 -7.53 -7.80
N ALA A 266 -3.78 -7.51 -8.23
CA ALA A 266 -2.68 -7.88 -7.37
C ALA A 266 -1.41 -7.09 -7.68
N TYR A 267 -0.70 -6.70 -6.63
CA TYR A 267 0.51 -5.89 -6.67
C TYR A 267 1.56 -6.50 -5.75
N LEU A 268 2.81 -6.54 -6.19
CA LEU A 268 3.96 -6.95 -5.38
C LEU A 268 5.03 -5.86 -5.51
N CYS A 269 5.51 -5.36 -4.39
CA CYS A 269 6.60 -4.39 -4.31
C CYS A 269 7.75 -5.01 -3.52
N ILE A 270 8.97 -4.89 -4.04
CA ILE A 270 10.20 -5.38 -3.41
C ILE A 270 11.14 -4.19 -3.26
N SER A 271 11.80 -4.08 -2.10
CA SER A 271 12.86 -3.12 -1.84
C SER A 271 14.01 -3.75 -1.05
N GLY A 272 15.17 -3.90 -1.69
CA GLY A 272 16.28 -4.69 -1.17
C GLY A 272 15.82 -6.11 -0.81
N VAL A 273 15.89 -6.47 0.48
CA VAL A 273 15.45 -7.79 0.97
C VAL A 273 13.99 -7.84 1.43
N HIS A 274 13.25 -6.74 1.36
CA HIS A 274 11.87 -6.65 1.86
C HIS A 274 10.89 -6.77 0.70
N PHE A 275 9.73 -7.35 0.97
CA PHE A 275 8.61 -7.30 0.05
C PHE A 275 7.32 -6.93 0.78
N ALA A 276 6.38 -6.34 0.05
CA ALA A 276 4.97 -6.32 0.42
C ALA A 276 4.11 -6.58 -0.81
N TYR A 277 3.01 -7.29 -0.65
CA TYR A 277 2.03 -7.51 -1.71
C TYR A 277 0.62 -7.32 -1.21
N ALA A 278 -0.28 -7.03 -2.16
CA ALA A 278 -1.71 -6.94 -1.93
C ALA A 278 -2.46 -7.66 -3.05
N ILE A 279 -3.52 -8.40 -2.72
CA ILE A 279 -4.41 -9.09 -3.64
C ILE A 279 -5.84 -8.74 -3.23
N ASP A 280 -6.67 -8.31 -4.19
CA ASP A 280 -8.10 -8.06 -3.98
C ASP A 280 -8.91 -9.05 -4.80
N GLU A 281 -9.48 -10.06 -4.15
CA GLU A 281 -10.32 -11.09 -4.78
C GLU A 281 -11.81 -10.79 -4.67
N ARG A 282 -12.19 -9.60 -4.21
CA ARG A 282 -13.58 -9.22 -4.04
C ARG A 282 -14.27 -9.07 -5.38
N SER A 283 -15.49 -9.61 -5.46
CA SER A 283 -16.39 -9.39 -6.59
C SER A 283 -17.44 -8.34 -6.21
N TYR A 284 -17.18 -7.06 -6.45
CA TYR A 284 -18.08 -5.97 -6.02
C TYR A 284 -19.49 -6.03 -6.59
N SER A 285 -19.69 -6.66 -7.75
CA SER A 285 -21.02 -6.93 -8.30
C SER A 285 -21.91 -7.78 -7.37
N ARG A 286 -21.30 -8.49 -6.42
CA ARG A 286 -21.96 -9.36 -5.44
C ARG A 286 -21.96 -8.77 -4.01
N LEU A 287 -21.37 -7.59 -3.80
CA LEU A 287 -21.18 -6.99 -2.47
C LEU A 287 -22.22 -5.90 -2.14
N ALA A 288 -23.50 -6.13 -2.41
CA ALA A 288 -24.53 -5.18 -1.97
C ALA A 288 -24.73 -5.28 -0.45
N VAL A 289 -24.24 -4.30 0.31
CA VAL A 289 -24.38 -4.29 1.78
C VAL A 289 -25.62 -3.51 2.18
N LYS A 290 -26.65 -4.22 2.65
CA LYS A 290 -27.87 -3.59 3.20
C LYS A 290 -27.54 -2.92 4.54
N GLY A 291 -28.19 -1.78 4.81
CA GLY A 291 -28.06 -1.08 6.10
C GLY A 291 -26.69 -0.43 6.39
N ALA A 292 -25.73 -0.47 5.47
CA ALA A 292 -24.47 0.26 5.62
C ALA A 292 -24.70 1.77 5.44
N VAL A 293 -24.33 2.55 6.46
CA VAL A 293 -24.44 4.02 6.45
C VAL A 293 -23.15 4.72 5.99
N ALA A 294 -22.05 3.98 5.97
CA ALA A 294 -20.73 4.48 5.62
C ALA A 294 -19.86 3.34 5.04
N GLY A 295 -18.83 3.73 4.29
CA GLY A 295 -17.81 2.81 3.78
C GLY A 295 -16.84 2.33 4.86
N GLY A 296 -15.79 1.64 4.42
CA GLY A 296 -14.79 1.02 5.29
C GLY A 296 -15.12 -0.44 5.60
N CYS A 297 -14.15 -1.34 5.47
CA CYS A 297 -14.39 -2.79 5.62
C CYS A 297 -15.02 -3.11 6.98
N ALA A 298 -14.50 -2.54 8.06
CA ALA A 298 -15.03 -2.75 9.41
C ALA A 298 -16.52 -2.42 9.54
N ASN A 299 -16.97 -1.29 8.96
CA ASN A 299 -18.37 -0.88 8.99
C ASN A 299 -19.26 -1.81 8.17
N LEU A 300 -18.76 -2.24 7.00
CA LEU A 300 -19.48 -3.16 6.11
C LEU A 300 -19.61 -4.56 6.72
N VAL A 301 -18.54 -5.06 7.34
CA VAL A 301 -18.54 -6.34 8.07
C VAL A 301 -19.44 -6.28 9.30
N ASP A 302 -19.47 -5.16 10.02
CA ASP A 302 -20.41 -4.97 11.14
C ASP A 302 -21.88 -4.89 10.67
N ALA A 303 -22.14 -4.33 9.48
CA ALA A 303 -23.47 -4.33 8.89
C ALA A 303 -23.90 -5.75 8.50
N ALA A 304 -23.05 -6.49 7.79
CA ALA A 304 -23.29 -7.89 7.43
C ALA A 304 -23.48 -8.78 8.68
N TYR A 305 -22.72 -8.53 9.75
CA TYR A 305 -22.89 -9.22 11.03
C TYR A 305 -24.26 -9.00 11.67
N ARG A 306 -24.81 -7.78 11.61
CA ARG A 306 -26.16 -7.47 12.13
C ARG A 306 -27.25 -8.19 11.34
N ASP A 307 -26.99 -8.46 10.07
CA ASP A 307 -27.89 -9.17 9.16
C ASP A 307 -27.65 -10.70 9.15
N ASP A 308 -26.75 -11.21 10.01
CA ASP A 308 -26.32 -12.61 10.08
C ASP A 308 -25.78 -13.19 8.74
N ASP A 309 -25.22 -12.32 7.90
CA ASP A 309 -24.69 -12.69 6.59
C ASP A 309 -23.18 -12.99 6.66
N ILE A 310 -22.83 -14.15 7.22
CA ILE A 310 -21.43 -14.58 7.36
C ILE A 310 -20.71 -14.70 6.01
N GLN A 311 -21.44 -15.02 4.93
CA GLN A 311 -20.84 -15.16 3.61
C GLN A 311 -20.39 -13.79 3.09
N LEU A 312 -21.24 -12.77 3.22
CA LEU A 312 -20.88 -11.40 2.89
C LEU A 312 -19.70 -10.89 3.74
N MET A 313 -19.63 -11.24 5.03
CA MET A 313 -18.48 -10.90 5.88
C MET A 313 -17.18 -11.47 5.31
N ARG A 314 -17.18 -12.75 4.91
CA ARG A 314 -16.03 -13.40 4.28
C ARG A 314 -15.68 -12.72 2.96
N ASP A 315 -16.67 -12.51 2.09
CA ASP A 315 -16.46 -11.89 0.78
C ASP A 315 -15.90 -10.47 0.89
N LEU A 316 -16.32 -9.68 1.89
CA LEU A 316 -15.75 -8.35 2.18
C LEU A 316 -14.28 -8.40 2.64
N LEU A 317 -13.86 -9.53 3.23
CA LEU A 317 -12.53 -9.76 3.77
C LEU A 317 -11.59 -10.50 2.80
N ARG A 318 -12.01 -10.74 1.55
CA ARG A 318 -11.19 -11.36 0.48
C ARG A 318 -10.15 -10.41 -0.10
N ILE A 319 -9.41 -9.77 0.78
CA ILE A 319 -8.23 -8.97 0.44
C ILE A 319 -7.08 -9.53 1.27
N GLU A 320 -6.00 -9.88 0.60
CA GLU A 320 -4.79 -10.31 1.26
C GLU A 320 -3.75 -9.21 1.13
N GLY A 321 -3.13 -8.83 2.25
CA GLY A 321 -1.99 -7.94 2.29
C GLY A 321 -0.93 -8.55 3.17
N SER A 322 0.30 -8.71 2.67
CA SER A 322 1.39 -9.26 3.48
C SER A 322 2.70 -8.54 3.24
N TYR A 323 3.50 -8.44 4.30
CA TYR A 323 4.87 -7.96 4.31
C TYR A 323 5.80 -9.10 4.74
N GLY A 324 6.97 -9.16 4.14
CA GLY A 324 7.93 -10.21 4.41
C GLY A 324 9.34 -9.91 3.91
N ARG A 325 10.18 -10.95 3.92
CA ARG A 325 11.58 -10.85 3.49
C ARG A 325 11.95 -11.94 2.50
N VAL A 326 12.74 -11.59 1.50
CA VAL A 326 13.23 -12.51 0.46
C VAL A 326 14.45 -13.33 0.92
N ASP A 327 15.20 -12.87 1.93
CA ASP A 327 16.51 -13.43 2.29
C ASP A 327 16.49 -14.76 3.08
N LYS A 328 15.29 -15.27 3.40
CA LYS A 328 15.07 -16.53 4.13
C LYS A 328 13.97 -17.39 3.50
N ASP A 329 13.88 -17.41 2.17
CA ASP A 329 12.84 -18.12 1.40
C ASP A 329 11.50 -17.36 1.30
N TRP A 330 11.54 -16.05 1.07
CA TRP A 330 10.32 -15.26 0.85
C TRP A 330 9.28 -15.41 1.98
N THR A 331 9.76 -15.39 3.23
CA THR A 331 8.92 -15.58 4.42
C THR A 331 8.01 -14.38 4.66
N ILE A 332 6.72 -14.65 4.86
CA ILE A 332 5.73 -13.66 5.30
C ILE A 332 5.93 -13.41 6.79
N LEU A 333 6.21 -12.15 7.16
CA LEU A 333 6.40 -11.74 8.55
C LEU A 333 5.13 -11.16 9.16
N LYS A 334 4.33 -10.48 8.35
CA LYS A 334 3.05 -9.89 8.75
C LYS A 334 2.04 -10.05 7.63
N SER A 335 0.81 -10.42 7.97
CA SER A 335 -0.27 -10.56 7.00
C SER A 335 -1.62 -10.10 7.57
N THR A 336 -2.51 -9.64 6.70
CA THR A 336 -3.94 -9.48 6.99
C THR A 336 -4.61 -10.83 7.24
N TYR A 337 -4.00 -11.94 6.86
CA TYR A 337 -4.43 -13.28 7.23
C TYR A 337 -3.39 -13.86 8.19
N PRO A 338 -3.59 -13.76 9.52
CA PRO A 338 -2.55 -14.12 10.50
C PRO A 338 -1.99 -15.55 10.36
N TRP A 339 -2.78 -16.48 9.81
CA TRP A 339 -2.34 -17.85 9.55
C TRP A 339 -1.31 -17.99 8.43
N ARG A 340 -1.09 -16.95 7.62
CA ARG A 340 -0.04 -16.89 6.59
C ARG A 340 1.32 -16.51 7.16
N GLU A 341 1.38 -16.05 8.42
CA GLU A 341 2.63 -15.59 9.02
C GLU A 341 3.56 -16.77 9.32
N GLY A 342 4.82 -16.64 8.90
CA GLY A 342 5.79 -17.72 8.89
C GLY A 342 5.72 -18.61 7.64
N GLU A 343 4.68 -18.51 6.82
CA GLU A 343 4.62 -19.21 5.53
C GLU A 343 5.52 -18.55 4.49
N LYS A 344 5.85 -19.31 3.44
CA LYS A 344 6.59 -18.81 2.28
C LYS A 344 5.61 -18.26 1.25
N LEU A 345 5.85 -17.02 0.80
CA LEU A 345 5.14 -16.45 -0.34
C LEU A 345 5.43 -17.27 -1.60
N LEU A 346 6.71 -17.61 -1.82
CA LEU A 346 7.18 -18.45 -2.92
C LEU A 346 7.78 -19.74 -2.36
N CYS A 347 7.37 -20.89 -2.90
CA CYS A 347 7.84 -22.20 -2.49
C CYS A 347 8.24 -23.02 -3.73
N ARG A 348 9.47 -23.56 -3.75
CA ARG A 348 10.02 -24.30 -4.91
C ARG A 348 9.16 -25.47 -5.36
N ASP A 349 8.53 -26.17 -4.42
CA ASP A 349 7.73 -27.36 -4.72
C ASP A 349 6.32 -27.01 -5.24
N ARG A 350 5.88 -25.77 -5.03
CA ARG A 350 4.53 -25.29 -5.36
C ARG A 350 4.53 -24.34 -6.55
N ASP A 351 5.53 -23.47 -6.63
CA ASP A 351 5.52 -22.30 -7.48
C ASP A 351 6.46 -22.45 -8.68
N GLN A 352 5.92 -22.25 -9.87
CA GLN A 352 6.68 -22.19 -11.12
C GLN A 352 6.84 -20.73 -11.51
N ILE A 353 8.09 -20.26 -11.58
CA ILE A 353 8.42 -18.89 -11.96
C ILE A 353 9.26 -18.90 -13.22
N ALA A 354 8.87 -18.06 -14.19
CA ALA A 354 9.67 -17.77 -15.37
C ALA A 354 9.76 -16.25 -15.58
N LEU A 355 10.98 -15.76 -15.79
CA LEU A 355 11.22 -14.38 -16.19
C LEU A 355 11.22 -14.33 -17.71
N VAL A 356 10.25 -13.63 -18.29
CA VAL A 356 10.17 -13.40 -19.73
C VAL A 356 10.75 -12.01 -19.99
N MET A 357 12.00 -11.98 -20.44
CA MET A 357 12.68 -10.75 -20.81
C MET A 357 12.11 -10.26 -22.14
N GLY A 358 11.39 -9.16 -22.09
CA GLY A 358 10.90 -8.45 -23.25
C GLY A 358 11.63 -7.11 -23.42
N ASP A 359 11.40 -6.41 -24.54
CA ASP A 359 11.93 -5.06 -24.76
C ASP A 359 10.92 -4.03 -24.22
N LEU A 360 11.33 -3.24 -23.23
CA LEU A 360 10.52 -2.17 -22.63
C LEU A 360 10.06 -1.10 -23.65
N SER A 361 10.71 -1.00 -24.81
CA SER A 361 10.37 -0.06 -25.88
C SER A 361 9.33 -0.57 -26.88
N THR A 362 8.95 -1.85 -26.79
CA THR A 362 7.97 -2.49 -27.69
C THR A 362 6.54 -2.46 -27.11
N PRO A 363 5.49 -2.62 -27.94
CA PRO A 363 4.10 -2.62 -27.48
C PRO A 363 3.84 -3.57 -26.29
N PRO A 364 2.75 -3.38 -25.52
CA PRO A 364 2.51 -4.01 -24.21
C PRO A 364 2.68 -5.54 -24.15
N THR A 365 2.57 -6.22 -25.28
CA THR A 365 2.75 -7.68 -25.41
C THR A 365 4.19 -8.15 -25.22
N ASN A 366 5.18 -7.25 -25.37
CA ASN A 366 6.61 -7.55 -25.30
C ASN A 366 7.31 -6.84 -24.12
N GLN A 367 6.59 -6.33 -23.13
CA GLN A 367 7.22 -5.83 -21.90
C GLN A 367 7.78 -6.99 -21.07
N PRO A 368 8.89 -6.79 -20.33
CA PRO A 368 9.34 -7.76 -19.33
C PRO A 368 8.20 -8.14 -18.40
N CYS A 369 7.99 -9.45 -18.25
CA CYS A 369 6.98 -9.97 -17.34
C CYS A 369 7.51 -11.17 -16.57
N LEU A 370 6.94 -11.37 -15.39
CA LEU A 370 7.16 -12.56 -14.59
C LEU A 370 5.93 -13.46 -14.72
N VAL A 371 6.12 -14.70 -15.11
CA VAL A 371 5.06 -15.71 -15.12
C VAL A 371 5.18 -16.50 -13.82
N TRP A 372 4.16 -16.44 -12.97
CA TRP A 372 4.07 -17.20 -11.72
C TRP A 372 2.81 -18.06 -11.76
N ASN A 373 2.97 -19.39 -11.78
CA ASN A 373 1.86 -20.36 -11.86
C ASN A 373 0.87 -20.04 -12.99
N ASP A 374 1.41 -19.84 -14.20
CA ASP A 374 0.64 -19.46 -15.40
C ASP A 374 -0.13 -18.14 -15.26
N VAL A 375 0.28 -17.28 -14.34
CA VAL A 375 -0.23 -15.92 -14.18
C VAL A 375 0.87 -14.96 -14.58
N LYS A 376 0.59 -14.10 -15.56
CA LYS A 376 1.52 -13.06 -15.98
C LYS A 376 1.48 -11.88 -15.00
N TRP A 377 2.65 -11.36 -14.67
CA TRP A 377 2.87 -10.17 -13.87
C TRP A 377 3.69 -9.18 -14.68
N ALA A 378 3.11 -8.02 -15.01
CA ALA A 378 3.81 -6.92 -15.64
C ALA A 378 4.87 -6.38 -14.70
N VAL A 379 6.09 -6.20 -15.20
CA VAL A 379 7.13 -5.42 -14.51
C VAL A 379 6.83 -3.94 -14.74
N LEU A 380 6.41 -3.24 -13.68
CA LEU A 380 6.11 -1.82 -13.74
C LEU A 380 7.38 -0.98 -13.58
N GLU A 381 8.22 -1.39 -12.63
CA GLU A 381 9.48 -0.74 -12.31
C GLU A 381 10.50 -1.79 -11.90
N ASN A 382 11.74 -1.64 -12.35
CA ASN A 382 12.84 -2.51 -11.97
C ASN A 382 14.15 -1.73 -11.92
N THR A 383 14.83 -1.75 -10.77
CA THR A 383 16.21 -1.24 -10.65
C THR A 383 17.21 -2.35 -10.28
N PHE A 384 16.77 -3.61 -10.22
CA PHE A 384 17.68 -4.74 -10.09
C PHE A 384 18.42 -4.97 -11.42
N PRO A 385 19.76 -5.11 -11.38
CA PRO A 385 20.51 -5.69 -12.48
C PRO A 385 19.95 -7.07 -12.85
N GLU A 386 20.02 -7.44 -14.13
CA GLU A 386 19.47 -8.70 -14.62
C GLU A 386 19.98 -9.92 -13.83
N ALA A 387 21.28 -9.99 -13.53
CA ALA A 387 21.86 -11.06 -12.73
C ALA A 387 21.30 -11.13 -11.30
N GLU A 388 21.02 -9.98 -10.68
CA GLU A 388 20.38 -9.93 -9.36
C GLU A 388 18.91 -10.36 -9.44
N LEU A 389 18.20 -9.96 -10.50
CA LEU A 389 16.81 -10.36 -10.72
C LEU A 389 16.66 -11.86 -10.98
N VAL A 390 17.57 -12.44 -11.78
CA VAL A 390 17.65 -13.90 -11.96
C VAL A 390 17.90 -14.55 -10.61
N THR A 391 18.87 -14.07 -9.82
CA THR A 391 19.17 -14.61 -8.49
C THR A 391 17.98 -14.53 -7.53
N LEU A 392 17.22 -13.43 -7.57
CA LEU A 392 16.03 -13.20 -6.75
C LEU A 392 14.96 -14.29 -6.94
N PHE A 393 14.86 -14.84 -8.15
CA PHE A 393 13.88 -15.88 -8.51
C PHE A 393 14.49 -17.26 -8.83
N ALA A 394 15.82 -17.39 -8.85
CA ALA A 394 16.54 -18.60 -9.29
C ALA A 394 16.20 -19.86 -8.47
N MET A 395 15.76 -19.71 -7.23
CA MET A 395 15.35 -20.84 -6.39
C MET A 395 14.01 -21.48 -6.84
N PHE A 396 13.27 -20.83 -7.75
CA PHE A 396 11.92 -21.22 -8.17
C PHE A 396 11.80 -21.45 -9.69
N THR A 397 12.89 -21.26 -10.44
CA THR A 397 12.91 -21.54 -11.88
C THR A 397 13.18 -23.03 -12.09
N ASN A 398 12.18 -23.74 -12.61
CA ASN A 398 12.38 -25.09 -13.15
C ASN A 398 13.06 -24.97 -14.52
N GLN A 399 14.33 -24.59 -14.57
CA GLN A 399 15.13 -24.72 -15.78
C GLN A 399 16.44 -25.45 -15.50
N ALA A 400 16.44 -26.72 -15.89
CA ALA A 400 17.43 -27.16 -16.85
C ALA A 400 17.48 -26.13 -17.99
N ARG A 401 18.64 -25.50 -18.18
CA ARG A 401 18.92 -24.51 -19.22
C ARG A 401 18.32 -24.97 -20.56
N LEU A 402 17.55 -24.09 -21.23
CA LEU A 402 17.34 -24.19 -22.67
C LEU A 402 18.63 -23.76 -23.39
#